data_AF-A0AAV9FH15-F1
#
_entry.id   AF-A0AAV9FH15-F1
#
_cell.length_a   1.000
_cell.length_b   1.000
_cell.length_c   1.000
_cell.angle_alpha   90.00
_cell.angle_beta   90.00
_cell.angle_gamma   90.00
#
_symmetry.space_group_name_H-M   'P 1'
#
loop_
_entity.id
_entity.type
_entity.pdbx_description
1 polymer ?
#
loop_
_entity_poly.entity_id
_entity_poly.type
_entity_poly.pdbx_seq_one_letter_code
_entity_poly.pdbx_strand_id
1 'polypeptide(L)'
;MELSSTGTLSTLTSEGWPLGIGARFAVDSLGTPAMCLNLRDPQFSLGQKSSFHVQLQQSKSRTPQCTLQGSLKKPEDRVLLKRLHTIWEKKFGEELDEDLAYVVSVDSVLQMYDFKEVTDVKMIWVDRLGFDLHLYWQGEIFEVRIPFPREVTDEKGVKSSFNTMAHLAWEVEKSYAVPEFEKIKFMKRIR
;
A
#
# COMPACT_ATOMS: atom_id res chain seq x y z
N MET A 1 -15.43 12.70 -3.94
CA MET A 1 -15.13 12.43 -5.37
C MET A 1 -14.05 11.36 -5.38
N GLU A 2 -14.39 10.15 -5.80
CA GLU A 2 -13.42 9.06 -5.95
C GLU A 2 -12.69 9.25 -7.29
N LEU A 3 -11.37 9.36 -7.25
CA LEU A 3 -10.57 9.71 -8.42
C LEU A 3 -10.08 8.48 -9.20
N SER A 4 -10.15 7.28 -8.61
CA SER A 4 -9.84 5.99 -9.25
C SER A 4 -11.04 5.04 -9.18
N SER A 5 -11.17 4.19 -10.20
CA SER A 5 -12.26 3.20 -10.32
C SER A 5 -11.76 1.78 -10.58
N THR A 6 -10.46 1.60 -10.76
CA THR A 6 -9.81 0.34 -11.08
C THR A 6 -8.63 0.07 -10.14
N GLY A 7 -8.38 -1.20 -9.84
CA GLY A 7 -7.24 -1.65 -9.05
C GLY A 7 -6.91 -3.11 -9.33
N THR A 8 -5.92 -3.63 -8.60
CA THR A 8 -5.47 -5.01 -8.69
C THR A 8 -5.72 -5.71 -7.36
N LEU A 9 -6.54 -6.75 -7.36
CA LEU A 9 -6.68 -7.67 -6.25
C LEU A 9 -5.57 -8.72 -6.34
N SER A 10 -4.75 -8.82 -5.31
CA SER A 10 -3.74 -9.87 -5.14
C SER A 10 -4.20 -10.89 -4.11
N THR A 11 -4.17 -12.16 -4.50
CA THR A 11 -4.57 -13.32 -3.69
C THR A 11 -3.57 -14.46 -3.89
N LEU A 12 -3.74 -15.55 -3.16
CA LEU A 12 -3.06 -16.81 -3.43
C LEU A 12 -3.98 -17.77 -4.19
N THR A 13 -3.41 -18.57 -5.09
CA THR A 13 -4.10 -19.73 -5.69
C THR A 13 -4.17 -20.89 -4.70
N SER A 14 -4.93 -21.94 -5.03
CA SER A 14 -4.97 -23.19 -4.25
C SER A 14 -3.58 -23.82 -4.04
N GLU A 15 -2.66 -23.59 -4.99
CA GLU A 15 -1.28 -24.07 -4.96
C GLU A 15 -0.31 -23.11 -4.21
N GLY A 16 -0.83 -22.00 -3.66
CA GLY A 16 -0.03 -21.02 -2.92
C GLY A 16 0.75 -20.01 -3.77
N TRP A 17 0.53 -19.97 -5.09
CA TRP A 17 1.16 -18.97 -5.96
C TRP A 17 0.43 -17.62 -5.87
N PRO A 18 1.17 -16.49 -5.91
CA PRO A 18 0.54 -15.18 -5.97
C PRO A 18 -0.17 -14.95 -7.31
N LEU A 19 -1.42 -14.51 -7.25
CA LEU A 19 -2.26 -14.18 -8.40
C LEU A 19 -2.78 -12.76 -8.30
N GLY A 20 -2.63 -11.97 -9.37
CA GLY A 20 -3.16 -10.62 -9.50
C GLY A 20 -4.34 -10.57 -10.47
N ILE A 21 -5.47 -10.02 -10.04
CA ILE A 21 -6.71 -9.91 -10.80
C ILE A 21 -7.09 -8.43 -10.89
N GLY A 22 -7.29 -7.92 -12.11
CA GLY A 22 -7.81 -6.57 -12.31
C GLY A 22 -9.27 -6.49 -11.88
N ALA A 23 -9.63 -5.45 -11.12
CA ALA A 23 -10.98 -5.26 -10.62
C ALA A 23 -11.44 -3.81 -10.71
N ARG A 24 -12.72 -3.63 -11.05
CA ARG A 24 -13.43 -2.36 -10.83
C ARG A 24 -13.92 -2.32 -9.40
N PHE A 25 -13.90 -1.13 -8.79
CA PHE A 25 -14.36 -0.97 -7.42
C PHE A 25 -15.10 0.33 -7.20
N ALA A 26 -15.96 0.33 -6.19
CA ALA A 26 -16.53 1.51 -5.57
C ALA A 26 -16.25 1.46 -4.06
N VAL A 27 -16.26 2.61 -3.38
CA VAL A 27 -16.14 2.63 -1.92
C VAL A 27 -17.41 3.17 -1.27
N ASP A 28 -17.72 2.65 -0.09
CA ASP A 28 -18.78 3.20 0.73
C ASP A 28 -18.34 4.48 1.47
N SER A 29 -19.25 5.07 2.25
CA SER A 29 -18.96 6.27 3.04
C SER A 29 -17.88 6.06 4.12
N LEU A 30 -17.55 4.82 4.46
CA LEU A 30 -16.51 4.45 5.42
C LEU A 30 -15.18 4.11 4.73
N GLY A 31 -15.14 4.14 3.39
CA GLY A 31 -13.95 3.80 2.61
C GLY A 31 -13.78 2.30 2.34
N THR A 32 -14.80 1.48 2.64
CA THR A 32 -14.75 0.04 2.39
C THR A 32 -14.91 -0.24 0.90
N PRO A 33 -13.96 -0.92 0.25
CA PRO A 33 -14.03 -1.20 -1.18
C PRO A 33 -14.95 -2.39 -1.46
N ALA A 34 -15.89 -2.17 -2.37
CA ALA A 34 -16.72 -3.18 -2.98
C ALA A 34 -16.36 -3.33 -4.46
N MET A 35 -16.32 -4.57 -4.94
CA MET A 35 -15.85 -4.92 -6.27
C MET A 35 -16.71 -6.00 -6.91
N CYS A 36 -16.82 -5.93 -8.24
CA CYS A 36 -17.36 -7.01 -9.05
C CYS A 36 -16.21 -7.86 -9.58
N LEU A 37 -16.19 -9.14 -9.21
CA LEU A 37 -15.18 -10.09 -9.66
C LEU A 37 -15.85 -11.30 -10.29
N ASN A 38 -15.43 -11.64 -11.51
CA ASN A 38 -15.83 -12.88 -12.15
C ASN A 38 -14.91 -14.02 -11.70
N LEU A 39 -15.07 -14.47 -10.45
CA LEU A 39 -14.28 -15.54 -9.85
C LEU A 39 -14.83 -16.94 -10.19
N ARG A 40 -15.13 -17.20 -11.47
CA ARG A 40 -15.54 -18.54 -11.95
C ARG A 40 -14.38 -19.56 -11.93
N ASP A 41 -13.20 -19.15 -11.50
CA ASP A 41 -12.00 -19.98 -11.45
C ASP A 41 -11.94 -20.76 -10.12
N PRO A 42 -11.90 -22.11 -10.14
CA PRO A 42 -11.85 -22.95 -8.93
C PRO A 42 -10.59 -22.79 -8.07
N GLN A 43 -9.61 -21.98 -8.52
CA GLN A 43 -8.37 -21.72 -7.80
C GLN A 43 -8.52 -20.70 -6.66
N PHE A 44 -9.70 -20.10 -6.47
CA PHE A 44 -9.92 -19.03 -5.51
C PHE A 44 -10.60 -19.52 -4.22
N SER A 45 -10.00 -19.24 -3.07
CA SER A 45 -10.58 -19.52 -1.76
C SER A 45 -11.08 -18.24 -1.10
N LEU A 46 -12.39 -18.15 -0.89
CA LEU A 46 -13.02 -17.03 -0.16
C LEU A 46 -12.51 -16.98 1.29
N GLY A 47 -12.28 -15.77 1.83
CA GLY A 47 -11.81 -15.58 3.20
C GLY A 47 -10.30 -15.72 3.42
N GLN A 48 -9.52 -16.05 2.38
CA GLN A 48 -8.05 -15.92 2.47
C GLN A 48 -7.60 -14.46 2.55
N LYS A 49 -6.40 -14.27 3.10
CA LYS A 49 -5.73 -12.97 3.10
C LYS A 49 -5.48 -12.54 1.66
N SER A 50 -5.89 -11.32 1.37
CA SER A 50 -5.80 -10.69 0.07
C SER A 50 -5.31 -9.25 0.25
N SER A 51 -4.87 -8.65 -0.84
CA SER A 51 -4.60 -7.22 -0.85
C SER A 51 -5.18 -6.56 -2.09
N PHE A 52 -5.65 -5.34 -1.96
CA PHE A 52 -6.23 -4.59 -3.05
C PHE A 52 -5.42 -3.32 -3.30
N HIS A 53 -4.75 -3.27 -4.44
CA HIS A 53 -3.85 -2.20 -4.84
C HIS A 53 -4.57 -1.22 -5.77
N VAL A 54 -4.48 0.07 -5.48
CA VAL A 54 -5.08 1.13 -6.30
C VAL A 54 -4.03 2.18 -6.60
N GLN A 55 -4.02 2.63 -7.85
CA GLN A 55 -3.18 3.71 -8.33
C GLN A 55 -4.05 4.88 -8.80
N LEU A 56 -3.55 6.10 -8.62
CA LEU A 56 -4.16 7.30 -9.17
C LEU A 56 -3.13 8.03 -10.02
N GLN A 57 -3.33 8.10 -11.34
CA GLN A 57 -2.41 8.85 -12.19
C GLN A 57 -2.73 10.35 -12.10
N GLN A 58 -1.72 11.16 -11.75
CA GLN A 58 -1.81 12.62 -11.65
C GLN A 58 -0.83 13.28 -12.63
N SER A 59 -1.35 14.13 -13.51
CA SER A 59 -0.58 15.00 -14.41
C SER A 59 0.52 14.29 -15.22
N LYS A 60 0.34 12.99 -15.50
CA LYS A 60 1.29 12.09 -16.21
C LYS A 60 2.70 11.99 -15.61
N SER A 61 2.96 12.64 -14.48
CA SER A 61 4.27 12.72 -13.83
C SER A 61 4.29 12.03 -12.47
N ARG A 62 3.13 11.83 -11.83
CA ARG A 62 3.03 11.25 -10.48
C ARG A 62 1.93 10.20 -10.45
N THR A 63 2.15 9.12 -9.70
CA THR A 63 1.12 8.08 -9.50
C THR A 63 1.06 7.68 -8.03
N PRO A 64 0.32 8.40 -7.17
CA PRO A 64 0.08 7.94 -5.79
C PRO A 64 -0.59 6.57 -5.77
N GLN A 65 -0.22 5.76 -4.79
CA GLN A 65 -0.69 4.38 -4.69
C GLN A 65 -0.98 4.00 -3.24
N CYS A 66 -1.99 3.15 -3.05
CA CYS A 66 -2.25 2.50 -1.77
C CYS A 66 -2.58 1.03 -1.99
N THR A 67 -2.29 0.22 -0.98
CA THR A 67 -2.61 -1.21 -0.94
C THR A 67 -3.38 -1.48 0.34
N LEU A 68 -4.64 -1.86 0.20
CA LEU A 68 -5.50 -2.29 1.29
C LEU A 68 -5.23 -3.76 1.58
N GLN A 69 -4.78 -4.11 2.78
CA GLN A 69 -4.61 -5.51 3.19
C GLN A 69 -5.83 -5.95 3.98
N GLY A 70 -6.34 -7.14 3.69
CA GLY A 70 -7.56 -7.62 4.31
C GLY A 70 -7.98 -8.99 3.83
N SER A 71 -9.27 -9.30 3.98
CA SER A 71 -9.88 -10.54 3.48
C SER A 71 -11.07 -10.23 2.59
N LEU A 72 -11.14 -10.93 1.45
CA LEU A 72 -12.28 -10.83 0.55
C LEU A 72 -13.45 -11.63 1.12
N LYS A 73 -14.60 -10.97 1.28
CA LYS A 73 -15.82 -11.54 1.84
C LYS A 73 -17.01 -11.31 0.91
N LYS A 74 -17.99 -12.20 1.02
CA LYS A 74 -19.31 -11.96 0.44
C LYS A 74 -20.09 -10.99 1.35
N PRO A 75 -20.80 -10.01 0.78
CA PRO A 75 -21.69 -9.15 1.55
C PRO A 75 -22.93 -9.95 2.00
N GLU A 76 -23.00 -10.29 3.28
CA GLU A 76 -24.14 -11.05 3.86
C GLU A 76 -25.31 -10.15 4.29
N ASP A 77 -25.03 -8.88 4.60
CA ASP A 77 -26.03 -7.93 5.08
C ASP A 77 -26.83 -7.32 3.91
N ARG A 78 -28.16 -7.52 3.95
CA ARG A 78 -29.11 -6.95 2.99
C ARG A 78 -29.08 -5.43 2.93
N VAL A 79 -28.78 -4.76 4.05
CA VAL A 79 -28.67 -3.29 4.09
C VAL A 79 -27.42 -2.84 3.36
N LEU A 80 -26.31 -3.55 3.55
CA LEU A 80 -25.05 -3.29 2.86
C LEU A 80 -25.20 -3.53 1.36
N LEU A 81 -25.84 -4.63 0.93
CA LEU A 81 -26.13 -4.91 -0.48
C LEU A 81 -26.91 -3.78 -1.16
N LYS A 82 -28.01 -3.31 -0.56
CA LYS A 82 -28.78 -2.18 -1.11
C LYS A 82 -27.95 -0.91 -1.28
N ARG A 83 -27.07 -0.62 -0.31
CA ARG A 83 -26.15 0.53 -0.40
C ARG A 83 -25.15 0.34 -1.53
N LEU A 84 -24.57 -0.86 -1.66
CA LEU A 84 -23.63 -1.16 -2.72
C LEU A 84 -24.26 -1.02 -4.11
N HIS A 85 -25.51 -1.47 -4.30
CA HIS A 85 -26.27 -1.23 -5.52
C HIS A 85 -26.34 0.26 -5.87
N THR A 86 -26.79 1.09 -4.94
CA THR A 86 -26.90 2.54 -5.18
C THR A 86 -25.54 3.18 -5.49
N ILE A 87 -24.49 2.78 -4.78
CA ILE A 87 -23.14 3.31 -4.99
C ILE A 87 -22.59 2.87 -6.36
N TRP A 88 -22.79 1.61 -6.72
CA TRP A 88 -22.30 1.04 -7.97
C TRP A 88 -23.01 1.65 -9.18
N GLU A 89 -24.33 1.73 -9.13
CA GLU A 89 -25.15 2.36 -10.17
C GLU A 89 -24.78 3.84 -10.33
N LYS A 90 -24.61 4.57 -9.22
CA LYS A 90 -24.18 5.98 -9.26
C LYS A 90 -22.78 6.17 -9.86
N LYS A 91 -21.87 5.21 -9.64
CA LYS A 91 -20.47 5.31 -10.10
C LYS A 91 -20.29 4.84 -11.54
N PHE A 92 -20.95 3.75 -11.94
CA PHE A 92 -20.73 3.08 -13.21
C PHE A 92 -21.92 3.14 -14.16
N GLY A 93 -23.12 3.48 -13.70
CA GLY A 93 -24.35 3.48 -14.51
C GLY A 93 -24.85 2.09 -14.88
N GLU A 94 -24.42 1.05 -14.14
CA GLU A 94 -24.73 -0.36 -14.38
C GLU A 94 -25.34 -0.99 -13.11
N GLU A 95 -26.16 -2.03 -13.27
CA GLU A 95 -26.69 -2.82 -12.16
C GLU A 95 -25.60 -3.75 -11.58
N LEU A 96 -25.58 -3.90 -10.26
CA LEU A 96 -24.60 -4.75 -9.57
C LEU A 96 -25.10 -6.21 -9.57
N ASP A 97 -24.36 -7.10 -10.21
CA ASP A 97 -24.58 -8.55 -10.08
C ASP A 97 -24.14 -9.02 -8.68
N GLU A 98 -25.11 -9.38 -7.83
CA GLU A 98 -24.90 -9.81 -6.45
C GLU A 98 -24.05 -11.09 -6.36
N ASP A 99 -24.14 -11.98 -7.36
CA ASP A 99 -23.36 -13.20 -7.43
C ASP A 99 -21.87 -12.92 -7.69
N LEU A 100 -21.56 -11.76 -8.28
CA LEU A 100 -20.19 -11.31 -8.55
C LEU A 100 -19.72 -10.21 -7.58
N ALA A 101 -20.56 -9.78 -6.65
CA ALA A 101 -20.23 -8.74 -5.68
C ALA A 101 -19.38 -9.28 -4.52
N TYR A 102 -18.31 -8.58 -4.19
CA TYR A 102 -17.42 -8.88 -3.07
C TYR A 102 -16.98 -7.61 -2.36
N VAL A 103 -16.65 -7.74 -1.08
CA VAL A 103 -16.17 -6.64 -0.22
C VAL A 103 -14.84 -7.03 0.39
N VAL A 104 -13.89 -6.09 0.46
CA VAL A 104 -12.65 -6.31 1.23
C VAL A 104 -12.86 -5.84 2.65
N SER A 105 -12.82 -6.78 3.59
CA SER A 105 -12.69 -6.50 5.02
C SER A 105 -11.26 -6.00 5.25
N VAL A 106 -11.07 -4.69 5.27
CA VAL A 106 -9.74 -4.07 5.38
C VAL A 106 -9.22 -4.19 6.82
N ASP A 107 -8.07 -4.84 6.97
CA ASP A 107 -7.35 -4.96 8.24
C ASP A 107 -6.33 -3.81 8.40
N SER A 108 -5.68 -3.41 7.30
CA SER A 108 -4.73 -2.29 7.30
C SER A 108 -4.60 -1.64 5.91
N VAL A 109 -4.13 -0.39 5.89
CA VAL A 109 -3.87 0.37 4.67
C VAL A 109 -2.38 0.65 4.57
N LEU A 110 -1.73 0.07 3.56
CA LEU A 110 -0.35 0.37 3.19
C LEU A 110 -0.36 1.49 2.16
N GLN A 111 -0.09 2.71 2.58
CA GLN A 111 0.08 3.83 1.66
C GLN A 111 1.57 3.98 1.31
N MET A 112 1.90 3.80 0.03
CA MET A 112 3.24 4.08 -0.46
C MET A 112 3.29 5.55 -0.87
N TYR A 113 4.00 6.37 -0.10
CA TYR A 113 4.29 7.73 -0.50
C TYR A 113 5.45 7.70 -1.50
N ASP A 114 5.14 8.02 -2.76
CA ASP A 114 6.15 8.29 -3.78
C ASP A 114 6.64 9.74 -3.62
N PHE A 115 7.66 9.94 -2.79
CA PHE A 115 8.31 11.24 -2.64
C PHE A 115 9.28 11.44 -3.80
N LYS A 116 8.92 12.29 -4.76
CA LYS A 116 9.88 12.72 -5.79
C LYS A 116 11.01 13.56 -5.19
N GLU A 117 10.64 14.52 -4.35
CA GLU A 117 11.56 15.40 -3.64
C GLU A 117 10.99 15.62 -2.25
N VAL A 118 11.75 15.27 -1.23
CA VAL A 118 11.47 15.66 0.15
C VAL A 118 12.00 17.09 0.30
N THR A 119 11.19 17.99 0.87
CA THR A 119 11.58 19.41 1.02
C THR A 119 12.73 19.57 2.00
N ASP A 120 12.69 18.80 3.09
CA ASP A 120 13.76 18.77 4.09
C ASP A 120 13.74 17.43 4.84
N VAL A 121 14.90 17.03 5.37
CA VAL A 121 15.06 15.80 6.14
C VAL A 121 15.87 16.10 7.39
N LYS A 122 15.33 15.72 8.56
CA LYS A 122 16.02 15.90 9.83
C LYS A 122 16.12 14.58 10.57
N MET A 123 17.35 14.17 10.93
CA MET A 123 17.57 13.08 11.86
C MET A 123 17.21 13.51 13.27
N ILE A 124 16.41 12.69 13.97
CA ILE A 124 15.84 13.01 15.27
C ILE A 124 16.53 12.23 16.37
N TRP A 125 16.74 10.94 16.14
CA TRP A 125 17.32 10.05 17.13
C TRP A 125 18.12 8.93 16.48
N VAL A 126 19.10 8.41 17.23
CA VAL A 126 19.91 7.25 16.85
C VAL A 126 20.02 6.34 18.07
N ASP A 127 19.86 5.04 17.87
CA ASP A 127 20.10 4.02 18.89
C ASP A 127 20.83 2.80 18.30
N ARG A 128 20.98 1.73 19.09
CA ARG A 128 21.71 0.50 18.69
C ARG A 128 21.13 -0.24 17.49
N LEU A 129 19.88 0.03 17.10
CA LEU A 129 19.17 -0.65 16.01
C LEU A 129 19.00 0.20 14.76
N GLY A 130 19.26 1.51 14.80
CA GLY A 130 19.03 2.40 13.67
C GLY A 130 18.81 3.85 14.07
N PHE A 131 18.09 4.58 13.22
CA PHE A 131 17.84 6.00 13.40
C PHE A 131 16.47 6.44 12.86
N ASP A 132 15.93 7.49 13.47
CA ASP A 132 14.63 8.08 13.14
C ASP A 132 14.81 9.40 12.40
N LEU A 133 14.02 9.60 11.35
CA LEU A 133 14.02 10.79 10.51
C LEU A 133 12.63 11.45 10.50
N HIS A 134 12.61 12.77 10.52
CA HIS A 134 11.47 13.56 10.08
C HIS A 134 11.65 13.95 8.62
N LEU A 135 10.67 13.60 7.79
CA LEU A 135 10.57 14.00 6.39
C LEU A 135 9.53 15.12 6.26
N TYR A 136 9.94 16.25 5.69
CA TYR A 136 9.06 17.36 5.38
C TYR A 136 8.62 17.27 3.93
N TRP A 137 7.32 17.16 3.68
CA TRP A 137 6.80 17.01 2.33
C TRP A 137 5.43 17.67 2.19
N GLN A 138 5.27 18.59 1.23
CA GLN A 138 4.00 19.29 0.95
C GLN A 138 3.34 19.96 2.19
N GLY A 139 4.16 20.45 3.13
CA GLY A 139 3.69 21.09 4.37
C GLY A 139 3.37 20.12 5.50
N GLU A 140 3.58 18.83 5.28
CA GLU A 140 3.31 17.72 6.19
C GLU A 140 4.61 17.13 6.74
N ILE A 141 4.54 16.52 7.92
CA ILE A 141 5.71 15.90 8.59
C ILE A 141 5.46 14.40 8.80
N PHE A 142 6.39 13.59 8.32
CA PHE A 142 6.38 12.14 8.47
C PHE A 142 7.56 11.65 9.31
N GLU A 143 7.32 10.71 10.20
CA GLU A 143 8.33 9.96 10.94
C GLU A 143 8.67 8.66 10.21
N VAL A 144 9.96 8.41 10.01
CA VAL A 144 10.46 7.18 9.38
C VAL A 144 11.62 6.61 10.20
N ARG A 145 11.53 5.32 10.51
CA ARG A 145 12.57 4.56 11.18
C ARG A 145 13.41 3.79 10.16
N ILE A 146 14.71 4.05 10.10
CA ILE A 146 15.67 3.31 9.26
C ILE A 146 16.53 2.40 10.13
N PRO A 147 16.46 1.06 9.99
CA PRO A 147 17.28 0.15 10.76
C PRO A 147 18.73 0.10 10.22
N PHE A 148 19.68 -0.13 11.12
CA PHE A 148 21.01 -0.56 10.71
C PHE A 148 20.96 -1.99 10.16
N PRO A 149 21.87 -2.38 9.24
CA PRO A 149 21.96 -3.77 8.75
C PRO A 149 22.22 -4.79 9.86
N ARG A 150 22.81 -4.36 10.97
CA ARG A 150 23.08 -5.14 12.18
C ARG A 150 23.07 -4.23 13.39
N GLU A 151 22.81 -4.81 14.57
CA GLU A 151 22.92 -4.10 15.84
C GLU A 151 24.34 -3.53 16.04
N VAL A 152 24.43 -2.28 16.51
CA VAL A 152 25.67 -1.58 16.79
C VAL A 152 25.87 -1.38 18.29
N THR A 153 27.08 -1.61 18.77
CA THR A 153 27.40 -1.63 20.22
C THR A 153 28.17 -0.40 20.71
N ASP A 154 28.74 0.38 19.80
CA ASP A 154 29.55 1.55 20.12
C ASP A 154 29.42 2.66 19.06
N GLU A 155 29.93 3.84 19.40
CA GLU A 155 29.88 5.02 18.52
C GLU A 155 30.61 4.80 17.19
N LYS A 156 31.71 4.03 17.20
CA LYS A 156 32.47 3.73 15.99
C LYS A 156 31.64 2.84 15.06
N GLY A 157 30.90 1.88 15.60
CA GLY A 157 29.96 1.02 14.91
C GLY A 157 28.83 1.83 14.29
N VAL A 158 28.25 2.79 15.02
CA VAL A 158 27.24 3.72 14.48
C VAL A 158 27.78 4.46 13.26
N LYS A 159 28.95 5.12 13.40
CA LYS A 159 29.57 5.89 12.31
C LYS A 159 29.92 5.01 11.11
N SER A 160 30.46 3.81 11.35
CA SER A 160 30.79 2.86 10.30
C SER A 160 29.55 2.39 9.56
N SER A 161 28.50 1.98 10.28
CA SER A 161 27.24 1.53 9.69
C SER A 161 26.59 2.64 8.86
N PHE A 162 26.59 3.87 9.36
CA PHE A 162 26.08 5.02 8.62
C PHE A 162 26.87 5.25 7.32
N ASN A 163 28.20 5.21 7.37
CA ASN A 163 29.03 5.36 6.18
C ASN A 163 28.79 4.26 5.14
N THR A 164 28.66 3.01 5.58
CA THR A 164 28.34 1.89 4.68
C THR A 164 26.98 2.07 4.01
N MET A 165 25.96 2.47 4.78
CA MET A 165 24.63 2.73 4.24
C MET A 165 24.62 3.91 3.26
N ALA A 166 25.33 4.99 3.58
CA ALA A 166 25.47 6.16 2.69
C ALA A 166 26.20 5.79 1.38
N HIS A 167 27.24 4.96 1.47
CA HIS A 167 27.96 4.46 0.30
C HIS A 167 27.06 3.61 -0.59
N LEU A 168 26.34 2.63 -0.01
CA LEU A 168 25.41 1.78 -0.76
C LEU A 168 24.28 2.61 -1.40
N ALA A 169 23.72 3.57 -0.67
CA ALA A 169 22.68 4.45 -1.20
C ALA A 169 23.19 5.26 -2.41
N TRP A 170 24.42 5.76 -2.34
CA TRP A 170 25.07 6.46 -3.45
C TRP A 170 25.33 5.54 -4.66
N GLU A 171 25.81 4.30 -4.44
CA GLU A 171 26.03 3.32 -5.51
C GLU A 171 24.71 2.98 -6.22
N VAL A 172 23.63 2.77 -5.46
CA VAL A 172 22.30 2.51 -6.02
C VAL A 172 21.78 3.72 -6.80
N GLU A 173 21.94 4.94 -6.28
CA GLU A 173 21.53 6.18 -6.97
C GLU A 173 22.27 6.35 -8.31
N LYS A 174 23.57 6.03 -8.34
CA LYS A 174 24.40 6.09 -9.55
C LYS A 174 24.28 4.85 -10.44
N SER A 175 23.38 3.93 -10.11
CA SER A 175 23.16 2.68 -10.87
C SER A 175 24.40 1.77 -10.94
N TYR A 176 25.30 1.89 -9.97
CA TYR A 176 26.46 0.98 -9.80
C TYR A 176 26.09 -0.31 -9.08
N ALA A 177 25.01 -0.30 -8.29
CA ALA A 177 24.49 -1.47 -7.57
C ALA A 177 22.98 -1.62 -7.75
N VAL A 178 22.50 -2.86 -7.74
CA VAL A 178 21.07 -3.18 -7.71
C VAL A 178 20.60 -3.18 -6.26
N PRO A 179 19.47 -2.52 -5.93
CA PRO A 179 18.96 -2.50 -4.56
C PRO A 179 18.33 -3.84 -4.17
N GLU A 180 19.15 -4.77 -3.67
CA GLU A 180 18.74 -6.07 -3.14
C GLU A 180 18.25 -5.99 -1.68
N PHE A 181 17.38 -5.02 -1.39
CA PHE A 181 16.83 -4.82 -0.05
C PHE A 181 15.39 -4.30 -0.10
N GLU A 182 14.61 -4.62 0.94
CA GLU A 182 13.26 -4.09 1.08
C GLU A 182 13.29 -2.63 1.55
N LYS A 183 12.62 -1.74 0.80
CA LYS A 183 12.42 -0.36 1.24
C LYS A 183 11.40 -0.30 2.37
N ILE A 184 11.63 0.59 3.33
CA ILE A 184 10.69 0.86 4.42
C ILE A 184 9.42 1.45 3.83
N LYS A 185 8.29 0.80 4.12
CA LYS A 185 6.96 1.21 3.66
C LYS A 185 6.14 1.93 4.74
N PHE A 186 6.51 1.72 6.01
CA PHE A 186 5.78 2.31 7.13
C PHE A 186 6.30 3.71 7.44
N MET A 187 5.39 4.67 7.44
CA MET A 187 5.66 6.05 7.83
C MET A 187 4.50 6.56 8.65
N LYS A 188 4.82 7.26 9.73
CA LYS A 188 3.81 7.81 10.62
C LYS A 188 3.69 9.30 10.36
N ARG A 189 2.51 9.74 9.93
CA ARG A 189 2.22 11.18 9.83
C ARG A 189 2.16 11.76 11.25
N ILE A 190 2.93 12.80 11.52
CA ILE A 190 2.96 13.50 12.81
C ILE A 190 2.16 14.81 12.74
N ARG A 191 2.16 15.48 11.58
CA ARG A 191 1.48 16.76 11.37
C ARG A 191 1.06 16.90 9.93
#